data_AF-A0A8J7ABW8-F1
#
_entry.id   AF-A0A8J7ABW8-F1
#
_cell.length_a   1.000
_cell.length_b   1.000
_cell.length_c   1.000
_cell.angle_alpha   90.00
_cell.angle_beta   90.00
_cell.angle_gamma   90.00
#
_symmetry.space_group_name_H-M   'P 1'
#
loop_
_entity.id
_entity.type
_entity.pdbx_description
1 polymer ?
#
loop_
_entity_poly.entity_id
_entity_poly.type
_entity_poly.pdbx_seq_one_letter_code
_entity_poly.pdbx_strand_id
1 'polypeptide(L)'
;MCYIHRDEVQHRQAVQILNSASGRLLTHSYVLAELVALAQTRRFPRSAVLTFILDWLDSSSTVTVWVSEQLHREAMQLLIARQDKTYSLCDAVSFVLMQQRGLTKTLTTDRHFEQAGKTRLLQSVSSLGRRDRDSVSDRDRERYPCGYC
;
A
#
# COMPACT_ATOMS: atom_id res chain seq x y z
N MET A 1 -4.69 -3.37 -1.72
CA MET A 1 -5.20 -4.12 -2.90
C MET A 1 -4.14 -4.37 -3.95
N CYS A 2 -3.36 -3.37 -4.35
CA CYS A 2 -2.32 -3.52 -5.38
C CYS A 2 -1.39 -4.72 -5.11
N TYR A 3 -0.97 -4.95 -3.87
CA TYR A 3 -0.11 -6.09 -3.54
C TYR A 3 -0.76 -7.48 -3.72
N ILE A 4 -2.07 -7.60 -3.57
CA ILE A 4 -2.75 -8.90 -3.48
C ILE A 4 -3.16 -9.42 -4.86
N HIS A 5 -3.55 -8.51 -5.75
CA HIS A 5 -4.11 -8.91 -7.04
C HIS A 5 -3.20 -8.53 -8.20
N ARG A 6 -2.78 -9.52 -8.98
CA ARG A 6 -1.86 -9.38 -10.11
C ARG A 6 -2.31 -8.37 -11.19
N ASP A 7 -3.63 -8.20 -11.33
CA ASP A 7 -4.22 -7.34 -12.36
C ASP A 7 -4.37 -5.88 -11.92
N GLU A 8 -4.07 -5.56 -10.66
CA GLU A 8 -3.97 -4.17 -10.24
C GLU A 8 -2.74 -3.53 -10.90
N VAL A 9 -2.93 -2.37 -11.53
CA VAL A 9 -1.90 -1.66 -12.32
C VAL A 9 -0.60 -1.46 -11.53
N GLN A 10 -0.71 -1.32 -10.22
CA GLN A 10 0.41 -1.05 -9.32
C GLN A 10 0.92 -2.31 -8.60
N HIS A 11 0.42 -3.50 -8.95
CA HIS A 11 0.80 -4.75 -8.29
C HIS A 11 2.29 -5.03 -8.36
N ARG A 12 2.85 -4.97 -9.57
CA ARG A 12 4.28 -5.21 -9.78
C ARG A 12 5.15 -4.24 -8.97
N GLN A 13 4.74 -2.96 -8.91
CA GLN A 13 5.46 -1.94 -8.16
C GLN A 13 5.32 -2.14 -6.64
N ALA A 14 4.13 -2.52 -6.16
CA ALA A 14 3.91 -2.84 -4.75
C ALA A 14 4.75 -4.03 -4.30
N VAL A 15 4.77 -5.11 -5.08
CA VAL A 15 5.59 -6.30 -4.81
C VAL A 15 7.08 -5.95 -4.82
N GLN A 16 7.55 -5.17 -5.79
CA GLN A 16 8.95 -4.74 -5.85
C GLN A 16 9.37 -3.91 -4.64
N ILE A 17 8.55 -2.94 -4.21
CA ILE A 17 8.87 -2.11 -3.04
C ILE A 17 8.85 -2.94 -1.75
N LEU A 18 7.90 -3.87 -1.63
CA LEU A 18 7.84 -4.77 -0.48
C LEU A 18 9.05 -5.71 -0.41
N ASN A 19 9.45 -6.28 -1.54
CA ASN A 19 10.60 -7.19 -1.62
C ASN A 19 11.96 -6.49 -1.44
N SER A 20 12.03 -5.18 -1.74
CA SER A 20 13.24 -4.37 -1.58
C SER A 20 13.28 -3.58 -0.27
N ALA A 21 12.23 -3.66 0.55
CA ALA A 21 12.18 -2.97 1.84
C ALA A 21 13.20 -3.59 2.81
N SER A 22 14.27 -2.86 3.11
CA SER A 22 15.23 -3.22 4.15
C SER A 22 14.66 -2.84 5.53
N GLY A 23 13.71 -3.64 6.04
CA GLY A 23 13.10 -3.42 7.35
C GLY A 23 11.79 -4.17 7.54
N ARG A 24 11.25 -4.14 8.77
CA ARG A 24 9.94 -4.73 9.05
C ARG A 24 8.81 -3.85 8.50
N LEU A 25 7.85 -4.48 7.84
CA LEU A 25 6.70 -3.81 7.26
C LEU A 25 5.61 -3.63 8.33
N LEU A 26 5.16 -2.40 8.53
CA LEU A 26 4.16 -2.09 9.56
C LEU A 26 2.79 -1.85 8.92
N THR A 27 1.76 -2.46 9.52
CA THR A 27 0.34 -2.16 9.26
C THR A 27 -0.43 -2.06 10.58
N HIS A 28 -1.72 -1.78 10.52
CA HIS A 28 -2.61 -1.84 11.68
C HIS A 28 -3.92 -2.58 11.39
N SER A 29 -4.61 -3.00 12.46
CA SER A 29 -5.80 -3.86 12.34
C SER A 29 -6.93 -3.25 11.51
N TYR A 30 -7.08 -1.91 11.49
CA TYR A 30 -8.10 -1.26 10.64
C TYR A 30 -7.79 -1.35 9.14
N VAL A 31 -6.53 -1.32 8.71
CA VAL A 31 -6.17 -1.59 7.31
C VAL A 31 -6.56 -3.01 6.92
N LEU A 32 -6.38 -3.98 7.81
CA LEU A 32 -6.80 -5.37 7.57
C LEU A 32 -8.33 -5.49 7.50
N ALA A 33 -9.05 -4.79 8.39
CA ALA A 33 -10.52 -4.76 8.37
C ALA A 33 -11.07 -4.15 7.07
N GLU A 34 -10.54 -2.99 6.67
CA GLU A 34 -10.91 -2.37 5.39
C GLU A 34 -10.53 -3.22 4.20
N LEU A 35 -9.38 -3.90 4.24
CA LEU A 35 -8.99 -4.81 3.18
C LEU A 35 -10.02 -5.92 2.96
N VAL A 36 -10.53 -6.54 4.04
CA VAL A 36 -11.58 -7.56 3.94
C VAL A 36 -12.85 -7.00 3.32
N ALA A 37 -13.33 -5.84 3.81
CA ALA A 37 -14.56 -5.21 3.33
C ALA A 37 -14.44 -4.74 1.86
N LEU A 38 -13.31 -4.13 1.50
CA LEU A 38 -13.02 -3.68 0.15
C LEU A 38 -12.90 -4.86 -0.80
N ALA A 39 -12.24 -5.94 -0.38
CA ALA A 39 -12.07 -7.11 -1.20
C ALA A 39 -13.41 -7.78 -1.53
N GLN A 40 -14.32 -7.83 -0.55
CA GLN A 40 -15.68 -8.29 -0.75
C GLN A 40 -16.46 -7.41 -1.75
N THR A 41 -16.36 -6.09 -1.58
CA THR A 41 -17.03 -5.11 -2.47
C THR A 41 -16.56 -5.26 -3.92
N ARG A 42 -15.26 -5.55 -4.12
CA ARG A 42 -14.65 -5.74 -5.44
C ARG A 42 -14.70 -7.18 -5.94
N ARG A 43 -15.41 -8.07 -5.25
CA ARG A 43 -15.62 -9.48 -5.63
C ARG A 43 -14.32 -10.27 -5.80
N PHE A 44 -13.29 -9.94 -5.01
CA PHE A 44 -12.09 -10.76 -4.97
C PHE A 44 -12.35 -12.10 -4.26
N PRO A 45 -11.59 -13.16 -4.60
CA PRO A 45 -11.72 -14.45 -3.94
C PRO A 45 -11.49 -14.33 -2.43
N ARG A 46 -12.55 -14.57 -1.64
CA ARG A 46 -12.52 -14.40 -0.18
C ARG A 46 -11.43 -15.23 0.48
N SER A 47 -11.26 -16.49 0.05
CA SER A 47 -10.23 -17.39 0.58
C SER A 47 -8.83 -16.81 0.39
N ALA A 48 -8.50 -16.34 -0.82
CA ALA A 48 -7.19 -15.77 -1.12
C ALA A 48 -6.87 -14.55 -0.24
N VAL A 49 -7.85 -13.68 0.00
CA VAL A 49 -7.68 -12.49 0.86
C VAL A 49 -7.44 -12.88 2.31
N LEU A 50 -8.20 -13.86 2.83
CA LEU A 50 -8.05 -14.31 4.21
C LEU A 50 -6.72 -15.05 4.42
N THR A 51 -6.32 -15.91 3.48
CA THR A 51 -4.99 -16.56 3.51
C THR A 51 -3.88 -15.51 3.51
N PHE A 52 -3.95 -14.50 2.63
CA PHE A 52 -2.97 -13.41 2.62
C PHE A 52 -2.88 -12.67 3.96
N ILE A 53 -4.03 -12.40 4.61
CA ILE A 53 -4.04 -11.72 5.92
C ILE A 53 -3.40 -12.61 6.99
N LEU A 54 -3.66 -13.92 6.99
CA LEU A 54 -3.04 -14.85 7.93
C LEU A 54 -1.52 -14.93 7.71
N ASP A 55 -1.08 -15.09 6.46
CA ASP A 55 0.34 -15.09 6.10
C ASP A 55 1.04 -13.80 6.53
N TRP A 56 0.35 -12.65 6.39
CA TRP A 56 0.84 -11.37 6.87
C TRP A 56 0.98 -11.35 8.39
N LEU A 57 0.00 -11.88 9.14
CA LEU A 57 0.03 -11.89 10.61
C LEU A 57 1.10 -12.83 11.17
N ASP A 58 1.37 -13.94 10.49
CA ASP A 58 2.35 -14.95 10.92
C ASP A 58 3.80 -14.62 10.49
N SER A 59 3.98 -13.65 9.60
CA SER A 59 5.31 -13.27 9.11
C SER A 59 6.15 -12.53 10.15
N SER A 60 7.38 -12.99 10.38
CA SER A 60 8.37 -12.29 11.22
C SER A 60 8.84 -10.96 10.62
N SER A 61 8.70 -10.79 9.30
CA SER A 61 9.08 -9.59 8.56
C SER A 61 8.03 -8.47 8.61
N THR A 62 6.86 -8.74 9.18
CA THR A 62 5.78 -7.76 9.33
C THR A 62 5.55 -7.42 10.81
N VAL A 63 4.84 -6.31 11.04
CA VAL A 63 4.35 -5.85 12.33
C VAL A 63 2.91 -5.41 12.12
N THR A 64 1.99 -6.00 12.89
CA THR A 64 0.61 -5.54 12.94
C THR A 64 0.36 -4.85 14.28
N VAL A 65 -0.01 -3.57 14.23
CA VAL A 65 -0.44 -2.81 15.39
C VAL A 65 -1.94 -2.99 15.57
N TRP A 66 -2.35 -3.57 16.69
CA TRP A 66 -3.76 -3.62 17.07
C TRP A 66 -4.19 -2.26 17.59
N VAL A 67 -5.22 -1.68 16.97
CA VAL A 67 -5.73 -0.36 17.35
C VAL A 67 -6.33 -0.43 18.74
N SER A 68 -5.71 0.26 19.69
CA SER A 68 -6.21 0.42 21.05
C SER A 68 -7.33 1.47 21.10
N GLU A 69 -8.10 1.47 22.18
CA GLU A 69 -9.09 2.53 22.43
C GLU A 69 -8.46 3.92 22.40
N GLN A 70 -7.27 4.09 23.00
CA GLN A 70 -6.57 5.36 23.02
C GLN A 70 -6.21 5.82 21.60
N LEU A 71 -5.61 4.95 20.78
CA LEU A 71 -5.25 5.27 19.40
C LEU A 71 -6.49 5.60 18.56
N HIS A 72 -7.59 4.89 18.77
CA HIS A 72 -8.87 5.19 18.13
C HIS A 72 -9.39 6.58 18.51
N ARG A 73 -9.37 6.94 19.80
CA ARG A 73 -9.82 8.25 20.28
C ARG A 73 -8.97 9.39 19.71
N GLU A 74 -7.65 9.23 19.66
CA GLU A 74 -6.74 10.20 19.04
C GLU A 74 -7.03 10.37 17.55
N ALA A 75 -7.27 9.28 16.82
CA ALA A 75 -7.67 9.34 15.41
C ALA A 75 -9.01 10.07 15.21
N MET A 76 -10.00 9.84 16.09
CA MET A 76 -11.26 10.57 16.07
C MET A 76 -11.08 12.07 16.34
N GLN A 77 -10.22 12.44 17.28
CA GLN A 77 -9.88 13.85 17.52
C GLN A 77 -9.23 14.50 16.29
N LEU A 78 -8.37 13.77 15.59
CA LEU A 78 -7.77 14.23 14.34
C LEU A 78 -8.84 14.50 13.26
N LEU A 79 -9.82 13.61 13.11
CA LEU A 79 -10.94 13.80 12.18
C LEU A 79 -11.77 15.03 12.52
N ILE A 80 -12.08 15.23 13.81
CA ILE A 80 -12.79 16.43 14.29
C ILE A 80 -12.00 17.70 13.99
N ALA A 81 -10.66 17.66 14.11
CA ALA A 81 -9.78 18.80 13.83
C ALA A 81 -9.51 19.03 12.33
N ARG A 82 -9.97 18.13 11.45
CA ARG A 82 -9.74 18.15 9.99
C ARG A 82 -11.04 17.93 9.22
N GLN A 83 -12.09 18.66 9.61
CA GLN A 83 -13.38 18.64 8.92
C GLN A 83 -13.30 19.18 7.48
N ASP A 84 -12.23 19.92 7.14
CA ASP A 84 -11.96 20.36 5.77
C ASP A 84 -11.47 19.22 4.85
N LYS A 85 -11.27 18.01 5.40
CA LYS A 85 -10.75 16.83 4.69
C LYS A 85 -11.74 15.66 4.80
N THR A 86 -11.74 14.82 3.77
CA THR A 86 -12.58 13.62 3.69
C THR A 86 -11.80 12.36 4.09
N TYR A 87 -11.05 12.44 5.19
CA TYR A 87 -10.26 11.30 5.68
C TYR A 87 -11.17 10.23 6.29
N SER A 88 -10.85 8.96 6.01
CA SER A 88 -11.47 7.85 6.74
C SER A 88 -10.88 7.73 8.15
N LEU A 89 -11.55 6.97 9.03
CA LEU A 89 -10.99 6.60 10.33
C LEU A 89 -9.72 5.76 10.20
N CYS A 90 -9.63 4.91 9.17
CA CYS A 90 -8.42 4.14 8.89
C CYS A 90 -7.24 5.04 8.54
N ASP A 91 -7.47 6.05 7.68
CA ASP A 91 -6.47 7.05 7.33
C ASP A 91 -6.01 7.84 8.56
N ALA A 92 -6.96 8.27 9.41
CA ALA A 92 -6.65 9.00 10.63
C ALA A 92 -5.80 8.16 11.61
N VAL A 93 -6.13 6.87 11.80
CA VAL A 93 -5.31 5.95 12.60
C VAL A 93 -3.91 5.81 12.01
N SER A 94 -3.80 5.67 10.69
CA SER A 94 -2.52 5.65 9.98
C SER A 94 -1.71 6.92 10.27
N PHE A 95 -2.31 8.11 10.20
CA PHE A 95 -1.61 9.37 10.45
C PHE A 95 -1.10 9.49 11.89
N VAL A 96 -1.94 9.20 12.88
CA VAL A 96 -1.56 9.23 14.29
C VAL A 96 -0.45 8.23 14.57
N LEU A 97 -0.58 6.99 14.09
CA LEU A 97 0.42 5.96 14.31
C LEU A 97 1.77 6.32 13.67
N MET A 98 1.73 6.87 12.45
CA MET A 98 2.94 7.36 11.78
C MET A 98 3.59 8.51 12.54
N GLN A 99 2.81 9.43 13.12
CA GLN A 99 3.33 10.51 13.94
C GLN A 99 3.99 9.97 15.22
N GLN A 100 3.31 9.07 15.95
CA GLN A 100 3.82 8.45 17.17
C GLN A 100 5.12 7.64 16.94
N ARG A 101 5.25 7.02 15.77
CA ARG A 101 6.39 6.14 15.42
C ARG A 101 7.48 6.83 14.59
N GLY A 102 7.34 8.13 14.29
CA GLY A 102 8.30 8.86 13.45
C GLY A 102 8.37 8.34 12.01
N LEU A 103 7.32 7.69 11.51
CA LEU A 103 7.27 7.14 10.16
C LEU A 103 6.91 8.23 9.15
N THR A 104 7.67 8.29 8.06
CA THR A 104 7.52 9.28 6.99
C THR A 104 7.13 8.66 5.65
N LYS A 105 7.41 7.36 5.45
CA LYS A 105 7.16 6.64 4.20
C LYS A 105 5.90 5.77 4.31
N THR A 106 5.06 5.79 3.28
CA THR A 106 3.85 4.95 3.18
C THR A 106 3.78 4.20 1.86
N LEU A 107 3.37 2.95 1.92
CA LEU A 107 3.06 2.16 0.73
C LEU A 107 1.57 2.30 0.38
N THR A 108 1.16 3.50 -0.04
CA THR A 108 -0.22 3.79 -0.42
C THR A 108 -0.27 4.60 -1.71
N THR A 109 -1.36 4.44 -2.44
CA THR A 109 -1.65 5.23 -3.64
C THR A 109 -2.59 6.40 -3.38
N ASP A 110 -3.05 6.50 -2.13
CA ASP A 110 -3.97 7.56 -1.70
C ASP A 110 -3.22 8.88 -1.45
N ARG A 111 -3.63 9.92 -2.17
CA ARG A 111 -3.10 11.29 -2.06
C ARG A 111 -3.41 11.93 -0.71
N HIS A 112 -4.34 11.41 0.10
CA HIS A 112 -4.58 11.88 1.47
C HIS A 112 -3.31 11.87 2.33
N PHE A 113 -2.38 10.94 2.07
CA PHE A 113 -1.11 10.85 2.79
C PHE A 113 -0.15 12.00 2.46
N GLU A 114 -0.18 12.54 1.24
CA GLU A 114 0.61 13.72 0.87
C GLU A 114 0.07 14.98 1.58
N GLN A 115 -1.25 15.10 1.72
CA GLN A 115 -1.89 16.22 2.44
C GLN A 115 -1.55 16.21 3.94
N ALA A 116 -1.27 15.03 4.50
CA ALA A 116 -0.77 14.85 5.86
C ALA A 116 0.78 14.98 5.98
N GLY A 117 1.46 15.42 4.91
CA GLY A 117 2.91 15.62 4.89
C GLY A 117 3.73 14.33 4.83
N LYS A 118 3.16 13.22 4.36
CA LYS A 118 3.84 11.92 4.25
C LYS A 118 4.34 11.65 2.83
N THR A 119 5.47 10.96 2.71
CA THR A 119 6.02 10.52 1.43
C THR A 119 5.37 9.20 1.01
N ARG A 120 4.75 9.19 -0.16
CA ARG A 120 4.24 7.96 -0.78
C ARG A 120 5.35 7.24 -1.55
N LEU A 121 5.44 5.93 -1.35
CA LEU A 121 6.37 5.06 -2.06
C LEU A 121 5.79 4.56 -3.38
N LEU A 122 4.46 4.50 -3.51
CA LEU A 122 3.78 4.15 -4.75
C LEU A 122 3.44 5.41 -5.55
N GLN A 123 4.22 5.68 -6.59
CA GLN A 123 3.94 6.79 -7.52
C GLN A 123 2.87 6.39 -8.54
N SER A 124 1.94 7.29 -8.88
CA SER A 124 1.04 7.05 -10.00
C SER A 124 1.84 7.07 -11.31
N VAL A 125 1.57 6.11 -12.20
CA VAL A 125 2.15 6.08 -13.54
C VAL A 125 1.52 7.22 -14.37
N SER A 126 2.00 8.44 -14.16
CA SER A 126 1.53 9.61 -14.91
C SER A 126 2.62 10.66 -15.02
N SER A 127 3.77 10.27 -15.60
CA SER A 127 4.70 11.16 -16.32
C SER A 127 5.97 10.40 -16.78
N LEU A 128 5.83 9.43 -17.69
CA LEU A 128 6.90 9.20 -18.67
C LEU A 128 6.42 9.75 -20.02
N GLY A 129 6.61 11.06 -20.17
CA GLY A 129 6.43 11.77 -21.44
C GLY A 129 7.47 12.88 -21.57
N ARG A 130 8.39 12.71 -22.54
CA ARG A 130 9.52 13.57 -22.95
C ARG A 130 10.70 13.53 -21.97
N ARG A 131 11.94 13.25 -22.34
CA ARG A 131 12.77 13.32 -23.57
C ARG A 131 14.00 12.43 -23.24
N ASP A 132 14.81 11.82 -24.10
CA ASP A 132 15.38 12.24 -25.38
C ASP A 132 15.80 11.00 -26.19
N ARG A 133 15.95 11.23 -27.50
CA ARG A 133 16.63 10.32 -28.43
C ARG A 133 18.06 10.15 -27.96
N ASP A 134 18.56 8.91 -27.93
CA ASP A 134 19.84 8.60 -28.55
C ASP A 134 19.97 7.11 -28.83
N SER A 135 20.60 6.87 -29.96
CA SER A 135 20.81 5.64 -30.72
C SER A 135 21.45 4.49 -29.96
N VAL A 136 20.86 3.28 -30.04
CA VAL A 136 21.63 2.02 -30.07
C VAL A 136 20.99 1.07 -31.08
N SER A 137 21.89 0.47 -31.86
CA SER A 137 21.72 -0.32 -33.06
C SER A 137 20.95 -1.62 -32.92
N ASP A 138 20.28 -1.94 -34.02
CA ASP A 138 19.80 -3.24 -34.48
C ASP A 138 20.82 -4.36 -34.28
N ARG A 139 20.50 -5.31 -33.40
CA ARG A 139 20.76 -6.76 -33.52
C ARG A 139 20.15 -7.51 -32.34
N ASP A 140 19.75 -8.75 -32.61
CA ASP A 140 19.29 -9.78 -31.67
C ASP A 140 17.80 -9.77 -31.30
N ARG A 141 17.03 -9.90 -32.38
CA ARG A 141 15.72 -10.54 -32.40
C ARG A 141 15.90 -12.06 -32.38
N GLU A 142 15.98 -12.70 -31.20
CA GLU A 142 15.74 -14.14 -31.15
C GLU A 142 15.26 -14.68 -29.79
N ARG A 143 14.13 -15.39 -29.85
CA ARG A 143 13.65 -16.50 -28.99
C ARG A 143 13.71 -16.31 -27.48
N TYR A 144 12.56 -16.41 -26.80
CA TYR A 144 12.28 -17.55 -25.91
C TYR A 144 10.75 -17.71 -25.72
N PRO A 145 10.20 -18.92 -25.92
CA PRO A 145 8.82 -19.30 -25.58
C PRO A 145 8.73 -19.80 -24.13
N CYS A 146 7.51 -20.18 -23.71
CA CYS A 146 7.18 -20.83 -22.42
C CYS A 146 7.03 -19.83 -21.25
N GLY A 147 6.01 -19.88 -20.40
CA GLY A 147 5.10 -20.95 -20.02
C GLY A 147 5.08 -21.06 -18.49
N TYR A 148 3.99 -21.62 -17.99
CA TYR A 148 3.69 -21.96 -16.59
C TYR A 148 3.01 -20.91 -15.69
N CYS A 149 1.78 -21.30 -15.33
CA CYS A 149 1.10 -21.24 -14.03
C CYS A 149 0.96 -19.88 -13.32
#